data_AF-A0A7X8UAA4-F1
#
_entry.id   AF-A0A7X8UAA4-F1
#
_cell.length_a   1.000
_cell.length_b   1.000
_cell.length_c   1.000
_cell.angle_alpha   90.00
_cell.angle_beta   90.00
_cell.angle_gamma   90.00
#
_symmetry.space_group_name_H-M   'P 1'
#
loop_
_entity.id
_entity.type
_entity.pdbx_description
1 polymer ?
#
loop_
_entity_poly.entity_id
_entity_poly.type
_entity_poly.pdbx_seq_one_letter_code
_entity_poly.pdbx_strand_id
1 'polypeptide(L)' 'MKKNLGRIVLTGILLLALMVVTGCGKSNDTAEQGSDSGKLSGTITVAGSTSVQPFSEVLAEEFQAVNAGVTVNV' A
#
# COMPACT_ATOMS: atom_id res chain seq x y z
N MET A 1 14.88 -44.66 12.99
CA MET A 1 14.10 -43.58 12.33
C MET A 1 13.74 -42.39 13.24
N LYS A 2 13.95 -42.45 14.57
CA LYS A 2 13.56 -41.38 15.52
C LYS A 2 14.51 -40.16 15.56
N LYS A 3 15.79 -40.33 15.18
CA LYS A 3 16.83 -39.28 15.23
C LYS A 3 16.67 -38.23 14.12
N ASN A 4 16.05 -38.62 13.02
CA ASN A 4 15.87 -37.80 11.82
C ASN A 4 14.58 -36.96 11.95
N LEU A 5 13.60 -37.50 12.65
CA LEU A 5 12.33 -36.84 12.95
C LEU A 5 12.55 -35.62 13.86
N GLY A 6 13.39 -35.75 14.89
CA GLY A 6 13.74 -34.61 15.75
C GLY A 6 14.46 -33.48 15.00
N ARG A 7 15.30 -33.82 14.02
CA ARG A 7 15.96 -32.82 13.15
C ARG A 7 14.97 -32.11 12.22
N ILE A 8 14.00 -32.83 11.67
CA ILE A 8 12.95 -32.26 10.82
C ILE A 8 12.04 -31.32 11.62
N VAL A 9 11.67 -31.70 12.85
CA VAL A 9 10.86 -30.86 13.75
C VAL A 9 11.61 -29.58 14.15
N LEU A 10 12.90 -29.67 14.46
CA LEU A 10 13.72 -28.51 14.82
C LEU A 10 13.88 -27.52 13.65
N THR A 11 14.10 -28.02 12.42
CA THR A 11 14.18 -27.18 11.22
C THR A 11 12.83 -26.55 10.85
N GLY A 12 11.71 -27.27 11.06
CA GLY A 12 10.37 -26.75 10.82
C GLY A 12 9.97 -25.61 11.77
N ILE A 13 10.35 -25.71 13.05
CA ILE A 13 10.08 -24.66 14.04
C ILE A 13 10.91 -23.39 13.75
N LEU A 14 12.16 -23.55 13.30
CA LEU A 14 13.02 -22.42 12.92
C LEU A 14 12.49 -21.68 11.68
N LEU A 15 11.95 -22.42 10.70
CA LEU A 15 11.29 -21.84 9.51
C LEU A 15 9.98 -21.11 9.86
N LEU A 16 9.19 -21.63 10.80
CA LEU A 16 7.99 -20.95 11.29
C LEU A 16 8.33 -19.65 12.04
N ALA A 17 9.40 -19.62 12.83
CA ALA A 17 9.81 -18.41 13.57
C ALA A 17 10.21 -17.26 12.63
N LEU A 18 10.80 -17.57 11.47
CA LEU A 18 11.16 -16.58 10.45
C LEU A 18 9.92 -15.97 9.77
N MET A 19 8.82 -16.73 9.62
CA MET A 19 7.56 -16.22 9.04
C MET A 19 6.82 -15.24 9.96
N VAL A 20 7.01 -15.30 11.28
CA VAL A 20 6.35 -14.39 12.23
C VAL A 20 6.98 -12.99 12.19
N VAL A 21 8.27 -12.87 11.85
CA VAL A 21 8.96 -11.57 11.76
C VAL A 21 8.60 -10.82 10.46
N THR A 22 8.28 -11.53 9.38
CA THR A 22 7.83 -10.90 8.12
C THR A 22 6.30 -10.67 8.06
N GLY A 23 5.57 -11.08 9.10
CA GLY A 23 4.10 -11.14 9.11
C GLY A 23 3.38 -9.99 9.83
N CYS A 24 4.08 -8.97 10.33
CA CYS A 24 3.44 -7.80 10.97
C CYS A 24 2.86 -6.79 9.95
N GLY A 25 2.61 -7.22 8.71
CA GLY A 25 1.95 -6.47 7.65
C GLY A 25 0.64 -7.14 7.25
N LYS A 26 -0.37 -7.08 8.13
CA LYS A 26 -1.76 -7.37 7.76
C LYS A 26 -2.25 -6.27 6.83
N SER A 27 -2.13 -6.50 5.53
CA SER A 27 -3.10 -6.02 4.52
C SER A 27 -3.21 -7.11 3.46
N ASN A 28 -4.39 -7.73 3.44
CA ASN A 28 -4.79 -8.76 2.52
C ASN A 28 -5.26 -8.08 1.22
N ASP A 29 -4.32 -7.60 0.42
CA ASP A 29 -4.58 -7.19 -0.96
C ASP A 29 -3.74 -8.06 -1.88
N THR A 30 -4.36 -9.10 -2.40
CA THR A 30 -4.01 -9.66 -3.70
C THR A 30 -4.31 -8.57 -4.73
N ALA A 31 -3.45 -7.56 -4.81
CA ALA A 31 -3.44 -6.66 -5.94
C ALA A 31 -2.82 -7.46 -7.08
N GLU A 32 -3.69 -8.01 -7.94
CA GLU A 32 -3.28 -8.35 -9.28
C GLU A 32 -2.49 -7.16 -9.82
N GLN A 33 -1.21 -7.38 -10.09
CA GLN A 33 -0.40 -6.42 -10.81
C GLN A 33 -0.78 -6.51 -12.28
N GLY A 34 -2.05 -6.19 -12.55
CA GLY A 34 -2.53 -5.82 -13.85
C GLY A 34 -1.79 -4.57 -14.24
N SER A 35 -0.98 -4.69 -15.27
CA SER A 35 -0.40 -3.60 -16.04
C SER A 35 -1.52 -2.80 -16.75
N ASP A 36 -2.42 -2.22 -15.97
CA ASP A 36 -3.14 -1.03 -16.38
C ASP A 36 -2.31 0.13 -15.83
N SER A 37 -1.53 0.75 -16.70
CA SER A 37 -1.19 2.17 -16.56
C SER A 37 -2.48 2.98 -16.71
N GLY A 38 -3.46 2.67 -15.86
CA GLY A 38 -4.83 3.11 -15.93
C GLY A 38 -4.86 4.58 -15.59
N LYS A 39 -5.52 5.35 -16.45
CA LYS A 39 -5.71 6.78 -16.25
C LYS A 39 -6.30 6.99 -14.85
N LEU A 40 -5.59 7.75 -14.01
CA LEU A 40 -6.04 8.03 -12.63
C LEU A 40 -7.44 8.64 -12.65
N SER A 41 -8.30 8.15 -11.76
CA SER A 41 -9.70 8.53 -11.66
C SER A 41 -10.18 8.48 -10.22
N GLY A 42 -11.07 9.39 -9.83
CA GLY A 42 -11.69 9.41 -8.50
C GLY A 42 -11.69 10.79 -7.84
N THR A 43 -12.01 10.85 -6.54
CA THR A 43 -12.07 12.11 -5.78
C THR A 43 -11.09 12.07 -4.61
N ILE A 44 -10.29 13.12 -4.47
CA ILE A 44 -9.39 13.34 -3.34
C ILE A 44 -9.94 14.52 -2.53
N THR A 45 -10.19 14.33 -1.23
CA THR A 45 -10.59 15.41 -0.33
C THR A 45 -9.46 15.72 0.63
N VAL A 46 -9.01 16.97 0.64
CA VAL A 46 -7.96 17.48 1.50
C VAL A 46 -8.59 18.48 2.46
N ALA A 47 -8.38 18.30 3.76
CA ALA A 47 -8.78 19.27 4.78
C ALA A 47 -7.55 19.60 5.63
N GLY A 48 -7.29 20.88 5.87
CA GLY A 48 -6.04 21.30 6.51
C GLY A 48 -6.02 22.74 6.98
N SER A 49 -4.82 23.28 7.16
CA SER A 49 -4.62 24.67 7.62
C SER A 49 -5.12 25.67 6.58
N THR A 50 -5.94 26.63 7.00
CA THR A 50 -6.40 27.73 6.15
C THR A 50 -5.25 28.58 5.61
N SER A 51 -4.11 28.61 6.32
CA SER A 51 -2.91 29.30 5.87
C SER A 51 -2.25 28.64 4.65
N VAL A 52 -2.44 27.33 4.43
CA VAL A 52 -1.84 26.60 3.30
C VAL A 52 -2.81 26.34 2.15
N GLN A 53 -4.11 26.60 2.37
CA GLN A 53 -5.16 26.45 1.36
C GLN A 53 -4.83 27.06 -0.02
N PRO A 54 -4.33 28.31 -0.14
CA PRO A 54 -4.07 28.89 -1.47
C PRO A 54 -3.00 28.11 -2.26
N PHE A 55 -2.06 27.45 -1.58
CA PHE A 55 -1.08 26.58 -2.25
C PHE A 55 -1.70 25.26 -2.68
N SER A 56 -2.54 24.67 -1.82
CA SER A 56 -3.25 23.43 -2.12
C SER A 56 -4.19 23.57 -3.31
N GLU A 57 -4.85 24.73 -3.47
CA GLU A 57 -5.71 25.03 -4.62
C GLU A 57 -4.92 25.04 -5.94
N VAL A 58 -3.77 25.71 -5.98
CA VAL A 58 -2.89 25.74 -7.18
C VAL A 58 -2.38 24.34 -7.53
N LEU A 59 -1.95 23.57 -6.53
CA LEU A 59 -1.48 22.20 -6.75
C LEU A 59 -2.61 21.28 -7.22
N ALA A 60 -3.83 21.47 -6.70
CA ALA A 60 -5.00 20.73 -7.12
C ALA A 60 -5.36 21.00 -8.58
N GLU A 61 -5.24 22.24 -9.05
CA GLU A 61 -5.46 22.60 -10.45
C GLU A 61 -4.44 21.92 -11.38
N GLU A 62 -3.14 22.07 -11.08
CA GLU A 62 -2.06 21.46 -11.87
C GLU A 62 -2.17 19.92 -11.90
N PHE A 63 -2.50 19.31 -10.76
CA PHE A 63 -2.67 17.86 -10.68
C PHE A 63 -3.84 17.38 -11.53
N GLN A 64 -4.97 18.10 -11.52
CA GLN A 64 -6.15 17.78 -12.33
C GLN A 64 -5.91 18.02 -13.82
N ALA A 65 -5.10 19.03 -14.19
CA ALA A 65 -4.72 19.28 -15.58
C ALA A 65 -3.97 18.08 -16.18
N VAL A 66 -3.08 17.45 -15.41
CA VAL A 66 -2.36 16.24 -15.84
C VAL A 66 -3.24 14.99 -15.72
N ASN A 67 -4.17 14.97 -14.76
CA ASN A 67 -5.00 13.81 -14.43
C ASN A 67 -6.49 14.12 -14.54
N ALA A 68 -6.99 14.31 -15.76
CA ALA A 68 -8.37 14.75 -16.02
C ALA A 68 -9.49 13.80 -15.51
N GLY A 69 -9.16 12.61 -14.99
CA GLY A 69 -10.13 11.73 -14.35
C GLY A 69 -10.27 11.96 -12.83
N VAL A 70 -9.38 12.75 -12.24
CA VAL A 70 -9.36 13.01 -10.80
C VAL A 70 -10.02 14.35 -10.51
N THR A 71 -10.81 14.39 -9.45
CA THR A 71 -11.33 15.62 -8.85
C THR A 71 -10.66 15.82 -7.50
N VAL A 72 -10.14 17.02 -7.24
CA VAL A 72 -9.54 17.34 -5.93
C VAL A 72 -10.38 18.43 -5.25
N ASN A 73 -10.88 18.11 -4.06
CA ASN A 73 -11.58 19.01 -3.16
C ASN A 73 -10.61 19.44 -2.08
N VAL A 74 -10.36 20.74 -1.97
CA VAL A 74 -9.45 21.37 -1.00
C VAL A 74 -10.22 22.29 -0.08
#